data_AF-A0A7S0DG86-F1
#
_entry.id   AF-A0A7S0DG86-F1
#
_cell.length_a   1.000
_cell.length_b   1.000
_cell.length_c   1.000
_cell.angle_alpha   90.00
_cell.angle_beta   90.00
_cell.angle_gamma   90.00
#
_symmetry.space_group_name_H-M   'P 1'
#
loop_
_entity.id
_entity.type
_entity.pdbx_description
1 polymer ?
#
loop_
_entity_poly.entity_id
_entity_poly.type
_entity_poly.pdbx_seq_one_letter_code
_entity_poly.pdbx_strand_id
1 'polypeptide(L)'
;ADWALEELADSDYDVLSLNWTLDPQEARKRVKGKVSFQGNLEPSVLYADETQIRREVRKMVQAFGPYRYIANLGHGMLPSMNPEALAVFIDETHKTSEEMIKEGSAMSSQACNSSACCIQ
;
A
#
# COMPACT_ATOMS: atom_id res chain seq x y z
N ALA A 1 -9.27 -1.34 15.59
CA ALA A 1 -8.53 -2.61 15.78
C ALA A 1 -7.01 -2.40 15.70
N ASP A 2 -6.57 -1.15 15.84
CA ASP A 2 -5.17 -0.77 16.00
C ASP A 2 -4.55 -1.30 17.30
N TRP A 3 -5.33 -1.47 18.36
CA TRP A 3 -4.85 -1.91 19.67
C TRP A 3 -4.26 -3.33 19.70
N ALA A 4 -4.67 -4.22 18.79
CA ALA A 4 -4.22 -5.62 18.75
C ALA A 4 -3.14 -5.88 17.68
N LEU A 5 -2.62 -4.84 17.02
CA LEU A 5 -1.81 -4.99 15.81
C LEU A 5 -0.55 -5.83 16.02
N GLU A 6 0.19 -5.59 17.12
CA GLU A 6 1.41 -6.32 17.44
C GLU A 6 1.13 -7.78 17.82
N GLU A 7 0.08 -8.03 18.60
CA GLU A 7 -0.35 -9.37 18.98
C GLU A 7 -0.78 -10.18 17.76
N LEU A 8 -1.53 -9.57 16.84
CA LEU A 8 -1.91 -10.18 15.58
C LEU A 8 -0.69 -10.42 14.68
N ALA A 9 0.31 -9.55 14.71
CA ALA A 9 1.55 -9.74 13.96
C ALA A 9 2.45 -10.85 14.53
N ASP A 10 2.21 -11.29 15.77
CA ASP A 10 2.87 -12.42 16.43
C ASP A 10 2.09 -13.74 16.29
N SER A 11 0.92 -13.71 15.65
CA SER A 11 0.16 -14.90 15.30
C SER A 11 0.64 -15.54 13.99
N ASP A 12 0.05 -16.68 13.63
CA ASP A 12 0.41 -17.43 12.42
C ASP A 12 -0.16 -16.84 11.10
N TYR A 13 -0.70 -15.61 11.12
CA TYR A 13 -1.20 -14.95 9.91
C TYR A 13 -0.09 -14.30 9.09
N ASP A 14 -0.01 -14.62 7.79
CA ASP A 14 0.96 -14.00 6.87
C ASP A 14 0.63 -12.54 6.53
N VAL A 15 -0.66 -12.19 6.55
CA VAL A 15 -1.20 -10.90 6.08
C VAL A 15 -2.19 -10.34 7.09
N LEU A 16 -2.01 -9.09 7.49
CA LEU A 16 -2.98 -8.35 8.29
C LEU A 16 -3.69 -7.29 7.44
N SER A 17 -5.02 -7.22 7.58
CA SER A 17 -5.82 -6.20 6.89
C SER A 17 -5.97 -4.95 7.75
N LEU A 18 -5.75 -3.78 7.17
CA LEU A 18 -5.87 -2.49 7.84
C LEU A 18 -7.13 -1.75 7.37
N ASN A 19 -7.80 -1.08 8.30
CA ASN A 19 -8.81 -0.07 7.97
C ASN A 19 -8.14 1.27 7.62
N TRP A 20 -8.90 2.22 7.08
CA TRP A 20 -8.36 3.51 6.61
C TRP A 20 -7.92 4.47 7.72
N THR A 21 -8.24 4.18 8.99
CA THR A 21 -7.93 5.10 10.11
C THR A 21 -6.51 4.95 10.64
N LEU A 22 -5.85 3.81 10.36
CA LEU A 22 -4.46 3.58 10.76
C LEU A 22 -3.49 4.00 9.66
N ASP A 23 -2.49 4.80 10.03
CA ASP A 23 -1.42 5.19 9.12
C ASP A 23 -0.57 3.97 8.70
N PRO A 24 -0.37 3.72 7.39
CA PRO A 24 0.41 2.59 6.90
C PRO A 24 1.86 2.55 7.38
N GLN A 25 2.51 3.72 7.51
CA GLN A 25 3.90 3.79 7.94
C GLN A 25 4.03 3.46 9.43
N GLU A 26 3.09 3.93 10.24
CA GLU A 26 3.01 3.59 11.66
C GLU A 26 2.74 2.10 11.85
N ALA A 27 1.80 1.52 11.10
CA ALA A 27 1.53 0.09 11.14
C ALA A 27 2.79 -0.74 10.84
N ARG A 28 3.56 -0.35 9.81
CA ARG A 28 4.84 -1.00 9.46
C ARG A 28 5.88 -0.92 10.56
N LYS A 29 6.02 0.24 11.22
CA LYS A 29 6.96 0.42 12.33
C LYS A 29 6.60 -0.50 13.50
N ARG A 30 5.31 -0.57 13.86
CA ARG A 30 4.80 -1.37 14.98
C ARG A 30 5.03 -2.87 14.78
N VAL A 31 4.74 -3.40 13.59
CA VAL A 31 4.91 -4.84 13.29
C VAL A 31 6.34 -5.23 12.89
N LYS A 32 7.26 -4.27 12.74
CA LYS A 32 8.69 -4.48 12.42
C LYS A 32 8.93 -5.39 11.21
N GLY A 33 8.03 -5.33 10.23
CA GLY A 33 8.09 -6.18 9.04
C GLY A 33 7.89 -7.68 9.32
N LYS A 34 7.13 -8.08 10.36
CA LYS A 34 6.80 -9.49 10.58
C LYS A 34 5.79 -10.04 9.57
N VAL A 35 4.81 -9.22 9.19
CA VAL A 35 3.68 -9.60 8.32
C VAL A 35 3.59 -8.70 7.07
N SER A 36 2.84 -9.14 6.07
CA SER A 36 2.42 -8.27 4.96
C SER A 36 1.13 -7.54 5.32
N PHE A 37 0.82 -6.45 4.61
CA PHE A 37 -0.42 -5.70 4.82
C PHE A 37 -1.37 -5.77 3.64
N GLN A 38 -2.67 -5.78 3.92
CA GLN A 38 -3.74 -5.56 2.96
C GLN A 38 -4.51 -4.29 3.32
N GLY A 39 -4.88 -3.46 2.33
CA GLY A 39 -5.74 -2.29 2.54
C GLY A 39 -5.24 -1.05 1.80
N ASN A 40 -5.58 0.16 2.22
CA ASN A 40 -6.62 0.46 3.22
C ASN A 40 -7.51 1.64 2.81
N LEU A 41 -7.74 1.85 1.50
CA LEU A 41 -8.46 3.02 1.02
C LEU A 41 -9.82 3.17 1.71
N GLU A 42 -10.15 4.38 2.16
CA GLU A 42 -11.49 4.68 2.67
C GLU A 42 -12.52 4.49 1.53
N PRO A 43 -13.54 3.63 1.69
CA PRO A 43 -14.48 3.35 0.60
C PRO A 43 -15.26 4.58 0.10
N SER A 44 -15.48 5.58 0.97
CA SER A 44 -16.19 6.82 0.62
C SER A 44 -15.49 7.61 -0.48
N VAL A 45 -14.17 7.42 -0.66
CA VAL A 45 -13.37 8.02 -1.73
C VAL A 45 -13.91 7.65 -3.11
N LEU A 46 -14.53 6.47 -3.26
CA LEU A 46 -15.09 6.02 -4.53
C LEU A 46 -16.35 6.80 -4.97
N TYR A 47 -16.85 7.73 -4.15
CA TYR A 47 -17.89 8.68 -4.56
C TYR A 47 -17.34 10.00 -5.12
N ALA A 48 -16.03 10.23 -5.01
CA ALA A 48 -15.40 11.44 -5.51
C ALA A 48 -15.20 11.38 -7.03
N ASP A 49 -14.76 12.51 -7.61
CA ASP A 49 -14.33 12.52 -9.02
C ASP A 49 -13.03 11.72 -9.22
N GLU A 50 -12.76 11.38 -10.48
CA GLU A 50 -11.58 10.60 -10.86
C GLU A 50 -10.25 11.21 -10.36
N THR A 51 -10.12 12.53 -10.41
CA THR A 51 -8.87 13.21 -9.99
C THR A 51 -8.63 12.99 -8.51
N GLN A 52 -9.69 13.11 -7.71
CA GLN A 52 -9.66 12.89 -6.28
C GLN A 52 -9.37 11.42 -5.94
N ILE A 53 -10.01 10.46 -6.64
CA ILE A 53 -9.75 9.03 -6.45
C ILE A 53 -8.26 8.72 -6.71
N ARG A 54 -7.74 9.15 -7.87
CA ARG A 54 -6.33 8.89 -8.23
C ARG A 54 -5.36 9.45 -7.20
N ARG A 55 -5.63 10.66 -6.69
CA ARG A 55 -4.80 11.29 -5.66
C ARG A 55 -4.73 10.46 -4.38
N GLU A 56 -5.87 10.02 -3.85
CA GLU A 56 -5.89 9.25 -2.59
C GLU A 56 -5.32 7.84 -2.78
N VAL A 57 -5.54 7.20 -3.94
CA VAL A 57 -4.93 5.90 -4.26
C VAL A 57 -3.42 6.00 -4.34
N ARG A 58 -2.90 7.01 -5.06
CA ARG A 58 -1.46 7.26 -5.13
C ARG A 58 -0.86 7.47 -3.74
N LYS A 59 -1.50 8.30 -2.91
CA LYS A 59 -1.08 8.54 -1.53
C LYS A 59 -1.05 7.25 -0.70
N MET A 60 -2.09 6.42 -0.79
CA MET A 60 -2.16 5.13 -0.10
C MET A 60 -1.03 4.19 -0.54
N VAL A 61 -0.85 3.98 -1.84
CA VAL A 61 0.18 3.08 -2.37
C VAL A 61 1.58 3.56 -1.97
N GLN A 62 1.84 4.86 -2.04
CA GLN A 62 3.11 5.45 -1.61
C GLN A 62 3.35 5.29 -0.11
N ALA A 63 2.31 5.42 0.72
CA ALA A 63 2.41 5.26 2.17
C ALA A 63 2.76 3.82 2.56
N PHE A 64 2.21 2.82 1.86
CA PHE A 64 2.60 1.42 2.08
C PHE A 64 3.95 1.07 1.47
N GLY A 65 4.35 1.65 0.34
CA GLY A 65 5.55 1.21 -0.35
C GLY A 65 5.35 -0.06 -1.20
N PRO A 66 6.34 -0.45 -2.01
CA PRO A 66 6.16 -1.44 -3.08
C PRO A 66 6.24 -2.90 -2.61
N TYR A 67 6.64 -3.16 -1.36
CA TYR A 67 6.89 -4.52 -0.86
C TYR A 67 5.90 -4.92 0.24
N ARG A 68 5.54 -6.21 0.27
CA ARG A 68 4.72 -6.80 1.36
C ARG A 68 3.41 -6.04 1.57
N TYR A 69 2.74 -5.76 0.45
CA TYR A 69 1.54 -4.94 0.40
C TYR A 69 0.57 -5.47 -0.66
N ILE A 70 -0.70 -5.60 -0.30
CA ILE A 70 -1.81 -5.94 -1.17
C ILE A 70 -2.80 -4.77 -1.10
N ALA A 71 -2.90 -3.99 -2.18
CA ALA A 71 -3.84 -2.87 -2.20
C ALA A 71 -5.29 -3.37 -2.12
N ASN A 72 -6.07 -2.77 -1.23
CA ASN A 72 -7.49 -3.05 -1.08
C ASN A 72 -8.22 -1.85 -0.46
N LEU A 73 -9.53 -1.88 -0.45
CA LEU A 73 -10.34 -0.99 0.38
C LEU A 73 -10.21 -1.39 1.86
N GLY A 74 -10.41 -0.44 2.77
CA GLY A 74 -10.46 -0.71 4.21
C GLY A 74 -11.77 -1.34 4.68
N HIS A 75 -12.78 -1.42 3.80
CA HIS A 75 -14.04 -2.13 3.99
C HIS A 75 -14.66 -2.46 2.62
N GLY A 76 -15.67 -3.33 2.57
CA GLY A 76 -16.39 -3.66 1.35
C GLY A 76 -17.08 -2.46 0.69
N MET A 77 -17.27 -2.57 -0.63
CA MET A 77 -18.01 -1.60 -1.43
C MET A 77 -19.49 -1.55 -1.04
N LEU A 78 -20.10 -0.39 -1.23
CA LEU A 78 -21.55 -0.22 -1.10
C LEU A 78 -22.23 -0.44 -2.46
N PRO A 79 -23.46 -0.97 -2.50
CA PRO A 79 -24.20 -1.20 -3.75
C PRO A 79 -24.40 0.05 -4.62
N SER A 80 -24.33 1.24 -4.03
CA SER A 80 -24.49 2.53 -4.74
C SER A 80 -23.20 3.07 -5.36
N MET A 81 -22.06 2.42 -5.18
CA MET A 81 -20.78 2.86 -5.75
C MET A 81 -20.73 2.56 -7.25
N ASN A 82 -20.23 3.53 -8.05
CA ASN A 82 -20.07 3.36 -9.48
C ASN A 82 -18.89 2.38 -9.77
N PRO A 83 -19.10 1.27 -10.51
CA PRO A 83 -18.02 0.39 -10.92
C PRO A 83 -16.89 1.08 -11.70
N GLU A 84 -17.16 2.18 -12.40
CA GLU A 84 -16.11 2.96 -13.08
C GLU A 84 -15.13 3.61 -12.10
N ALA A 85 -15.61 4.04 -10.92
CA ALA A 85 -14.73 4.55 -9.86
C ALA A 85 -13.78 3.46 -9.35
N LEU A 86 -14.23 2.21 -9.31
CA LEU A 86 -13.38 1.06 -8.99
C LEU A 86 -12.34 0.82 -10.09
N ALA A 87 -12.69 1.00 -11.37
CA ALA A 87 -11.73 0.90 -12.46
C ALA A 87 -10.59 1.93 -12.32
N VAL A 88 -10.91 3.16 -11.93
CA VAL A 88 -9.91 4.21 -11.61
C VAL A 88 -9.01 3.77 -10.45
N PHE A 89 -9.59 3.18 -9.39
CA PHE A 89 -8.82 2.65 -8.26
C PHE A 89 -7.80 1.59 -8.69
N ILE A 90 -8.23 0.62 -9.51
CA ILE A 90 -7.38 -0.48 -10.00
C ILE A 90 -6.26 0.08 -10.90
N ASP A 91 -6.62 0.93 -11.85
CA ASP A 91 -5.69 1.53 -12.81
C ASP A 91 -4.59 2.34 -12.10
N GLU A 92 -4.96 3.24 -11.20
CA GLU A 92 -3.99 4.06 -10.48
C GLU A 92 -3.11 3.24 -9.53
N THR A 93 -3.66 2.16 -8.95
CA THR A 93 -2.89 1.23 -8.11
C THR A 93 -1.79 0.56 -8.92
N HIS A 94 -2.12 -0.04 -10.07
CA HIS A 94 -1.13 -0.67 -10.93
C HIS A 94 -0.07 0.33 -11.40
N LYS A 95 -0.52 1.47 -11.95
CA LYS A 95 0.37 2.53 -12.42
C LYS A 95 1.37 2.98 -11.34
N THR A 96 0.88 3.37 -10.17
CA THR A 96 1.73 3.88 -9.08
C THR A 96 2.68 2.80 -8.57
N SER A 97 2.19 1.56 -8.42
CA SER A 97 3.04 0.44 -7.96
C SER A 97 4.16 0.11 -8.95
N GLU A 98 3.87 0.10 -10.25
CA GLU A 98 4.87 -0.11 -11.30
C GLU A 98 5.93 0.99 -11.34
N GLU A 99 5.53 2.26 -11.25
CA GLU A 99 6.43 3.40 -11.15
C GLU A 99 7.42 3.19 -9.99
N MET A 100 6.91 2.85 -8.81
CA MET A 100 7.72 2.63 -7.60
C MET A 100 8.67 1.42 -7.72
N ILE A 101 8.21 0.31 -8.31
CA ILE A 101 9.04 -0.90 -8.51
C ILE A 101 10.17 -0.62 -9.51
N LYS A 102 9.88 0.09 -10.61
CA LYS A 102 10.87 0.48 -11.62
C LYS A 102 11.92 1.41 -11.01
N GLU A 103 11.49 2.43 -10.26
CA GLU A 103 12.40 3.36 -9.56
C GLU A 103 13.31 2.63 -8.56
N GLY A 104 12.75 1.74 -7.73
CA GLY A 104 13.54 0.94 -6.79
C GLY A 104 14.56 0.03 -7.47
N SER A 105 14.22 -0.54 -8.63
CA SER A 105 15.12 -1.39 -9.42
C SER A 105 16.26 -0.59 -10.08
N ALA A 106 15.94 0.61 -10.58
CA ALA A 106 16.93 1.51 -11.16
C ALA A 106 17.94 1.99 -10.11
N MET A 107 17.48 2.38 -8.92
CA MET A 107 18.37 2.79 -7.83
C MET A 107 19.29 1.68 -7.34
N SER A 108 18.78 0.44 -7.24
CA SER A 108 19.59 -0.72 -6.83
C SER A 108 20.68 -1.06 -7.86
N SER A 109 20.36 -1.03 -9.14
CA SER A 109 21.35 -1.29 -10.21
C SER A 109 22.41 -0.17 -10.30
N GLN A 110 22.03 1.08 -10.05
CA GLN A 110 22.95 2.21 -10.03
C GLN A 110 23.87 2.20 -8.80
N ALA A 111 23.38 1.78 -7.63
CA ALA A 111 24.18 1.57 -6.43
C ALA A 111 25.21 0.43 -6.61
N CYS A 112 24.80 -0.68 -7.24
CA CYS A 112 25.68 -1.82 -7.54
C CYS A 112 26.79 -1.49 -8.54
N ASN A 113 26.55 -0.54 -9.46
CA ASN A 113 27.52 -0.10 -10.48
C ASN A 113 28.46 1.03 -10.01
N SER A 114 28.25 1.56 -8.81
CA SER A 114 29.21 2.48 -8.19
C SER A 114 30.34 1.65 -7.55
N SER A 115 31.59 1.92 -7.92
CA SER A 115 32.79 1.14 -7.53
C SER A 115 33.10 1.08 -6.02
N ALA A 116 32.16 1.45 -5.15
CA ALA A 116 32.29 1.41 -3.70
C ALA A 116 31.89 0.05 -3.08
N CYS A 117 31.30 -0.89 -3.84
CA CYS A 117 30.78 -2.14 -3.28
C CYS A 117 31.76 -3.34 -3.29
N CYS A 118 32.94 -3.23 -3.89
CA CYS A 118 33.88 -4.37 -4.03
C CYS A 118 35.02 -4.43 -3.00
N ILE A 119 35.04 -3.58 -1.97
CA ILE A 119 36.05 -3.68 -0.90
C ILE A 119 35.38 -3.38 0.45
N GLN A 120 34.76 -4.40 1.05
CA GLN A 120 34.63 -4.60 2.49
C GLN A 120 34.34 -6.06 2.80
#